data_AF-A0A2U9B5F0-F1
#
_entry.id   AF-A0A2U9B5F0-F1
#
_cell.length_a   1.000
_cell.length_b   1.000
_cell.length_c   1.000
_cell.angle_alpha   90.00
_cell.angle_beta   90.00
_cell.angle_gamma   90.00
#
_symmetry.space_group_name_H-M   'P 1'
#
loop_
_entity.id
_entity.type
_entity.pdbx_description
1 polymer ?
#
loop_
_entity_poly.entity_id
_entity_poly.type
_entity_poly.pdbx_seq_one_letter_code
_entity_poly.pdbx_strand_id
1 'polypeptide(L)'
;MGDESSVSRQIEGVERGTVFLRQEHLALLHGLHLEILSLQKRCSESQEDEELLEARCRDVEHRLADQEYTYGELRDELGHKGALVGALRANLKEKERHFLEELKRRSHCSTILNTELQKQTEAAAYLSFQLHAARQKLHHQRMQQRQVLLSRANSQGAQYGAGENSVSPHLPSGASPSSPVVKPKRKNARAASRAERARECVPMERVMGPAEPTAMPDPALFLHPRRHRARSRHTVAQRQPPLDLENEDEDEEGGVEGPVEPQEEAARLVSSAAVPPAAEAKAD
;
A
#
# COMPACT_ATOMS: atom_id res chain seq x y z
N MET A 1 -99.15 70.44 33.50
CA MET A 1 -99.11 69.16 34.25
C MET A 1 -98.75 67.96 33.36
N GLY A 2 -99.02 67.94 32.05
CA GLY A 2 -98.57 66.84 31.20
C GLY A 2 -97.04 66.77 31.03
N ASP A 3 -96.39 67.92 30.85
CA ASP A 3 -94.98 68.00 30.42
C ASP A 3 -93.98 67.45 31.43
N GLU A 4 -94.20 67.65 32.74
CA GLU A 4 -93.31 67.11 33.79
C GLU A 4 -93.24 65.58 33.74
N SER A 5 -94.36 64.90 33.48
CA SER A 5 -94.39 63.43 33.37
C SER A 5 -93.62 62.89 32.16
N SER A 6 -93.52 63.71 31.10
CA SER A 6 -92.72 63.41 29.91
C SER A 6 -91.22 63.58 30.21
N VAL A 7 -90.85 64.71 30.82
CA VAL A 7 -89.46 65.02 31.19
C VAL A 7 -88.90 63.99 32.16
N SER A 8 -89.65 63.58 33.19
CA SER A 8 -89.18 62.53 34.13
C SER A 8 -88.89 61.19 33.45
N ARG A 9 -89.77 60.75 32.52
CA ARG A 9 -89.51 59.52 31.74
C ARG A 9 -88.30 59.63 30.82
N GLN A 10 -88.04 60.83 30.29
CA GLN A 10 -86.89 61.10 29.45
C GLN A 10 -85.58 61.10 30.28
N ILE A 11 -85.62 61.62 31.51
CA ILE A 11 -84.52 61.52 32.49
C ILE A 11 -84.26 60.05 32.85
N GLU A 12 -85.26 59.26 33.25
CA GLU A 12 -85.11 57.82 33.53
C GLU A 12 -84.56 57.03 32.31
N GLY A 13 -84.85 57.47 31.09
CA GLY A 13 -84.32 56.90 29.86
C GLY A 13 -82.82 57.19 29.70
N VAL A 14 -82.42 58.45 29.89
CA VAL A 14 -81.01 58.87 29.86
C VAL A 14 -80.21 58.21 30.98
N GLU A 15 -80.74 58.14 32.20
CA GLU A 15 -80.09 57.48 33.33
C GLU A 15 -79.78 56.00 33.03
N ARG A 16 -80.77 55.23 32.57
CA ARG A 16 -80.56 53.84 32.12
C ARG A 16 -79.53 53.74 30.99
N GLY A 17 -79.57 54.65 30.02
CA GLY A 17 -78.57 54.73 28.96
C GLY A 17 -77.15 54.98 29.49
N THR A 18 -76.97 55.86 30.48
CA THR A 18 -75.66 56.11 31.08
C THR A 18 -75.16 54.95 31.94
N VAL A 19 -76.05 54.20 32.61
CA VAL A 19 -75.66 52.98 33.34
C VAL A 19 -75.21 51.89 32.35
N PHE A 20 -75.96 51.70 31.27
CA PHE A 20 -75.59 50.76 30.20
C PHE A 20 -74.24 51.10 29.57
N LEU A 21 -74.03 52.36 29.14
CA LEU A 21 -72.77 52.78 28.53
C LEU A 21 -71.59 52.68 29.49
N ARG A 22 -71.79 52.94 30.80
CA ARG A 22 -70.76 52.70 31.83
C ARG A 22 -70.43 51.21 31.97
N GLN A 23 -71.42 50.33 31.89
CA GLN A 23 -71.21 48.88 31.95
C GLN A 23 -70.46 48.37 30.71
N GLU A 24 -70.81 48.84 29.51
CA GLU A 24 -70.09 48.53 28.27
C GLU A 24 -68.65 49.05 28.29
N HIS A 25 -68.43 50.29 28.74
CA HIS A 25 -67.07 50.84 28.90
C HIS A 25 -66.23 50.02 29.89
N LEU A 26 -66.80 49.57 31.00
CA LEU A 26 -66.10 48.70 31.96
C LEU A 26 -65.77 47.32 31.37
N ALA A 27 -66.70 46.72 30.60
CA ALA A 27 -66.46 45.46 29.91
C ALA A 27 -65.37 45.58 28.84
N LEU A 28 -65.38 46.67 28.06
CA LEU A 28 -64.35 46.96 27.06
C LEU A 28 -62.98 47.19 27.70
N LEU A 29 -62.90 48.01 28.75
CA LEU A 29 -61.65 48.24 29.50
C LEU A 29 -61.08 46.95 30.10
N HIS A 30 -61.94 46.07 30.62
CA HIS A 30 -61.51 44.77 31.13
C HIS A 30 -61.01 43.85 30.01
N GLY A 31 -61.72 43.78 28.87
CA GLY A 31 -61.31 43.01 27.69
C GLY A 31 -59.95 43.46 27.13
N LEU A 32 -59.77 44.78 26.95
CA LEU A 32 -58.50 45.37 26.51
C LEU A 32 -57.37 45.10 27.50
N HIS A 33 -57.63 45.12 28.82
CA HIS A 33 -56.62 44.78 29.81
C HIS A 33 -56.16 43.31 29.69
N LEU A 34 -57.08 42.37 29.49
CA LEU A 34 -56.74 40.96 29.24
C LEU A 34 -55.97 40.77 27.92
N GLU A 35 -56.34 41.50 26.87
CA GLU A 35 -55.62 41.48 25.60
C GLU A 35 -54.18 42.01 25.73
N ILE A 36 -53.98 43.13 26.46
CA ILE A 36 -52.65 43.68 26.75
C ILE A 36 -51.81 42.67 27.53
N LEU A 37 -52.35 42.02 28.56
CA LEU A 37 -51.64 40.97 29.31
C LEU A 37 -51.28 39.77 28.42
N SER A 38 -52.19 39.35 27.54
CA SER A 38 -51.93 38.28 26.58
C SER A 38 -50.83 38.64 25.57
N LEU A 39 -50.86 39.87 25.04
CA LEU A 39 -49.82 40.41 24.16
C LEU A 39 -48.47 40.49 24.86
N GLN A 40 -48.42 41.04 26.07
CA GLN A 40 -47.20 41.12 26.88
C GLN A 40 -46.58 39.74 27.09
N LYS A 41 -47.39 38.74 27.45
CA LYS A 41 -46.94 37.36 27.62
C LYS A 41 -46.39 36.76 26.31
N ARG A 42 -47.09 36.92 25.17
CA ARG A 42 -46.60 36.41 23.88
C ARG A 42 -45.31 37.11 23.44
N CYS A 43 -45.16 38.40 23.75
CA CYS A 43 -43.93 39.13 23.48
C CYS A 43 -42.75 38.59 24.31
N SER A 44 -42.92 38.32 25.60
CA SER A 44 -41.85 37.74 26.42
C SER A 44 -41.49 36.32 25.99
N GLU A 45 -42.48 35.46 25.71
CA GLU A 45 -42.26 34.10 25.19
C GLU A 45 -41.49 34.14 23.85
N SER A 46 -41.86 35.07 22.95
CA SER A 46 -41.15 35.25 21.66
C SER A 46 -39.73 35.78 21.81
N GLN A 47 -39.42 36.54 22.87
CA GLN A 47 -38.05 37.02 23.14
C GLN A 47 -37.18 35.89 23.69
N GLU A 48 -37.72 35.07 24.61
CA GLU A 48 -37.03 33.88 25.13
C GLU A 48 -36.71 32.86 24.00
N ASP A 49 -37.65 32.65 23.08
CA ASP A 49 -37.43 31.81 21.89
C ASP A 49 -36.37 32.39 20.94
N GLU A 50 -36.35 33.72 20.74
CA GLU A 50 -35.35 34.40 19.90
C GLU A 50 -33.94 34.26 20.50
N GLU A 51 -33.76 34.51 21.80
CA GLU A 51 -32.49 34.33 22.51
C GLU A 51 -31.99 32.87 22.45
N LEU A 52 -32.89 31.89 22.59
CA LEU A 52 -32.55 30.46 22.46
C LEU A 52 -32.13 30.09 21.04
N LEU A 53 -32.81 30.65 20.01
CA LEU A 53 -32.43 30.44 18.61
C LEU A 53 -31.08 31.08 18.30
N GLU A 54 -30.81 32.30 18.76
CA GLU A 54 -29.49 32.94 18.64
C GLU A 54 -28.38 32.10 19.28
N ALA A 55 -28.59 31.61 20.50
CA ALA A 55 -27.62 30.76 21.20
C ALA A 55 -27.31 29.48 20.41
N ARG A 56 -28.34 28.85 19.82
CA ARG A 56 -28.19 27.68 18.95
C ARG A 56 -27.49 28.00 17.62
N CYS A 57 -27.76 29.16 17.02
CA CYS A 57 -27.04 29.59 15.82
C CYS A 57 -25.54 29.76 16.11
N ARG A 58 -25.18 30.42 17.22
CA ARG A 58 -23.79 30.61 17.66
C ARG A 58 -23.05 29.28 17.92
N ASP A 59 -23.71 28.28 18.52
CA ASP A 59 -23.14 26.92 18.68
C ASP A 59 -22.84 26.28 17.32
N VAL A 60 -23.79 26.35 16.38
CA VAL A 60 -23.62 25.77 15.03
C VAL A 60 -22.52 26.50 14.26
N GLU A 61 -22.42 27.83 14.36
CA GLU A 61 -21.36 28.64 13.76
C GLU A 61 -19.97 28.28 14.32
N HIS A 62 -19.83 28.15 15.64
CA HIS A 62 -18.57 27.71 16.26
C HIS A 62 -18.16 26.32 15.76
N ARG A 63 -19.10 25.37 15.77
CA ARG A 63 -18.85 23.99 15.34
C ARG A 63 -18.55 23.89 13.83
N LEU A 64 -19.09 24.80 13.02
CA LEU A 64 -18.73 24.93 11.61
C LEU A 64 -17.29 25.47 11.46
N ALA A 65 -16.93 26.51 12.21
CA ALA A 65 -15.56 27.06 12.20
C ALA A 65 -14.51 26.02 12.64
N ASP A 66 -14.79 25.23 13.67
CA ASP A 66 -13.93 24.11 14.10
C ASP A 66 -13.75 23.07 12.97
N GLN A 67 -14.84 22.75 12.25
CA GLN A 67 -14.79 21.83 11.12
C GLN A 67 -13.98 22.41 9.96
N GLU A 68 -14.24 23.66 9.57
CA GLU A 68 -13.50 24.35 8.51
C GLU A 68 -11.99 24.42 8.80
N TYR A 69 -11.62 24.68 10.07
CA TYR A 69 -10.24 24.63 10.53
C TYR A 69 -9.62 23.24 10.33
N THR A 70 -10.26 22.18 10.85
CA THR A 70 -9.73 20.80 10.73
C THR A 70 -9.68 20.32 9.27
N TYR A 71 -10.64 20.69 8.42
CA TYR A 71 -10.58 20.42 6.98
C TYR A 71 -9.43 21.18 6.29
N GLY A 72 -9.10 22.38 6.76
CA GLY A 72 -7.91 23.14 6.33
C GLY A 72 -6.62 22.38 6.65
N GLU A 73 -6.42 21.97 7.90
CA GLU A 73 -5.24 21.19 8.33
C GLU A 73 -5.08 19.88 7.54
N LEU A 74 -6.18 19.13 7.35
CA LEU A 74 -6.17 17.88 6.58
C LEU A 74 -5.82 18.11 5.10
N ARG A 75 -6.26 19.23 4.52
CA ARG A 75 -5.95 19.62 3.14
C ARG A 75 -4.46 19.97 2.98
N ASP A 76 -3.89 20.68 3.94
CA ASP A 76 -2.47 21.05 3.93
C ASP A 76 -1.58 19.82 4.17
N GLU A 77 -1.97 18.92 5.08
CA GLU A 77 -1.25 17.65 5.29
C GLU A 77 -1.29 16.76 4.04
N LEU A 78 -2.43 16.67 3.36
CA LEU A 78 -2.58 15.96 2.09
C LEU A 78 -1.72 16.59 0.99
N GLY A 79 -1.66 17.94 0.93
CA GLY A 79 -0.77 18.67 0.04
C GLY A 79 0.71 18.37 0.27
N HIS A 80 1.14 18.38 1.53
CA HIS A 80 2.51 18.04 1.93
C HIS A 80 2.87 16.58 1.58
N LYS A 81 1.99 15.63 1.93
CA LYS A 81 2.16 14.20 1.57
C LYS A 81 2.21 14.02 0.05
N GLY A 82 1.37 14.73 -0.71
CA GLY A 82 1.38 14.73 -2.17
C GLY A 82 2.70 15.22 -2.76
N ALA A 83 3.25 16.31 -2.24
CA ALA A 83 4.55 16.85 -2.64
C ALA A 83 5.70 15.86 -2.33
N LEU A 84 5.71 15.25 -1.15
CA LEU A 84 6.70 14.24 -0.76
C LEU A 84 6.65 13.01 -1.69
N VAL A 85 5.45 12.49 -1.97
CA VAL A 85 5.26 11.38 -2.92
C VAL A 85 5.72 11.77 -4.34
N GLY A 86 5.47 13.01 -4.77
CA GLY A 86 6.00 13.56 -6.01
C GLY A 86 7.54 13.55 -6.06
N ALA A 87 8.19 14.04 -5.01
CA ALA A 87 9.64 14.06 -4.89
C ALA A 87 10.26 12.65 -4.87
N LEU A 88 9.66 11.71 -4.15
CA LEU A 88 10.10 10.31 -4.11
C LEU A 88 9.97 9.62 -5.49
N ARG A 89 8.85 9.84 -6.19
CA ARG A 89 8.65 9.34 -7.57
C ARG A 89 9.68 9.93 -8.55
N ALA A 90 10.01 11.21 -8.41
CA ALA A 90 11.05 11.85 -9.23
C ALA A 90 12.45 11.28 -8.92
N ASN A 91 12.77 11.06 -7.64
CA ASN A 91 14.04 10.47 -7.22
C ASN A 91 14.21 9.05 -7.75
N LEU A 92 13.16 8.21 -7.66
CA LEU A 92 13.20 6.84 -8.19
C LEU A 92 13.47 6.82 -9.70
N LYS A 93 12.82 7.70 -10.46
CA LYS A 93 13.08 7.87 -11.92
C LYS A 93 14.50 8.37 -12.22
N GLU A 94 15.06 9.24 -11.39
CA GLU A 94 16.46 9.68 -11.50
C GLU A 94 17.43 8.51 -11.28
N LYS A 95 17.20 7.70 -10.23
CA LYS A 95 18.00 6.51 -9.92
C LYS A 95 17.90 5.46 -11.03
N GLU A 96 16.71 5.20 -11.56
CA GLU A 96 16.48 4.31 -12.69
C GLU A 96 17.30 4.74 -13.93
N ARG A 97 17.22 6.03 -14.31
CA ARG A 97 18.04 6.57 -15.41
C ARG A 97 19.53 6.37 -15.17
N HIS A 98 20.02 6.71 -13.98
CA HIS A 98 21.43 6.53 -13.61
C HIS A 98 21.87 5.06 -13.67
N PHE A 99 21.05 4.11 -13.21
CA PHE A 99 21.38 2.69 -13.31
C PHE A 99 21.42 2.20 -14.76
N LEU A 100 20.51 2.66 -15.63
CA LEU A 100 20.52 2.33 -17.05
C LEU A 100 21.75 2.93 -17.78
N GLU A 101 22.17 4.14 -17.44
CA GLU A 101 23.38 4.77 -17.97
C GLU A 101 24.66 4.02 -17.54
N GLU A 102 24.76 3.66 -16.26
CA GLU A 102 25.86 2.86 -15.72
C GLU A 102 25.93 1.47 -16.37
N LEU A 103 24.77 0.82 -16.57
CA LEU A 103 24.66 -0.48 -17.25
C LEU A 103 25.11 -0.38 -18.71
N LYS A 104 24.67 0.65 -19.46
CA LYS A 104 25.11 0.92 -20.83
C LYS A 104 26.62 1.14 -20.90
N ARG A 105 27.19 1.94 -19.98
CA ARG A 105 28.64 2.21 -19.90
C ARG A 105 29.44 0.93 -19.66
N ARG A 106 29.02 0.11 -18.69
CA ARG A 106 29.68 -1.17 -18.37
C ARG A 106 29.58 -2.19 -19.51
N SER A 107 28.42 -2.27 -20.15
CA SER A 107 28.21 -3.11 -21.34
C SER A 107 29.19 -2.73 -22.45
N HIS A 108 29.30 -1.44 -22.78
CA HIS A 108 30.23 -0.95 -23.79
C HIS A 108 31.70 -1.24 -23.44
N CYS A 109 32.12 -1.00 -22.19
CA CYS A 109 33.47 -1.37 -21.73
C CYS A 109 33.72 -2.89 -21.83
N SER A 110 32.72 -3.71 -21.52
CA SER A 110 32.82 -5.17 -21.65
C SER A 110 32.98 -5.59 -23.12
N THR A 111 32.25 -4.98 -24.05
CA THR A 111 32.42 -5.19 -25.49
C THR A 111 33.84 -4.84 -25.94
N ILE A 112 34.37 -3.67 -25.55
CA ILE A 112 35.74 -3.26 -25.91
C ILE A 112 36.75 -4.29 -25.42
N LEU A 113 36.70 -4.65 -24.13
CA LEU A 113 37.63 -5.63 -23.54
C LEU A 113 37.50 -7.01 -24.18
N ASN A 114 36.30 -7.44 -24.57
CA ASN A 114 36.08 -8.69 -25.28
C ASN A 114 36.71 -8.67 -26.68
N THR A 115 36.53 -7.59 -27.45
CA THR A 115 37.19 -7.45 -28.76
C THR A 115 38.71 -7.41 -28.65
N GLU A 116 39.27 -6.83 -27.59
CA GLU A 116 40.71 -6.79 -27.36
C GLU A 116 41.27 -8.16 -26.96
N LEU A 117 40.57 -8.89 -26.08
CA LEU A 117 40.89 -10.28 -25.74
C LEU A 117 40.83 -11.20 -26.96
N GLN A 118 39.86 -10.99 -27.85
CA GLN A 118 39.72 -11.75 -29.10
C GLN A 118 40.93 -11.53 -30.02
N LYS A 119 41.34 -10.26 -30.26
CA LYS A 119 42.57 -9.96 -31.03
C LYS A 119 43.81 -10.63 -30.43
N GLN A 120 43.95 -10.61 -29.10
CA GLN A 120 45.08 -11.25 -28.42
C GLN A 120 45.05 -12.77 -28.57
N THR A 121 43.87 -13.38 -28.56
CA THR A 121 43.67 -14.82 -28.77
C THR A 121 43.99 -15.21 -30.22
N GLU A 122 43.57 -14.41 -31.21
CA GLU A 122 43.92 -14.59 -32.62
C GLU A 122 45.43 -14.47 -32.87
N ALA A 123 46.08 -13.46 -32.27
CA ALA A 123 47.52 -13.30 -32.34
C ALA A 123 48.28 -14.47 -31.68
N ALA A 124 47.82 -14.94 -30.52
CA ALA A 124 48.39 -16.10 -29.84
C ALA A 124 48.23 -17.40 -30.65
N ALA A 125 47.07 -17.60 -31.30
CA ALA A 125 46.81 -18.73 -32.19
C ALA A 125 47.71 -18.68 -33.44
N TYR A 126 47.88 -17.50 -34.06
CA TYR A 126 48.75 -17.29 -35.20
C TYR A 126 50.23 -17.58 -34.88
N LEU A 127 50.74 -17.07 -33.75
CA LEU A 127 52.10 -17.36 -33.28
C LEU A 127 52.28 -18.85 -32.93
N SER A 128 51.27 -19.48 -32.34
CA SER A 128 51.29 -20.92 -32.07
C SER A 128 51.36 -21.73 -33.37
N PHE A 129 50.55 -21.39 -34.38
CA PHE A 129 50.62 -22.01 -35.71
C PHE A 129 52.00 -21.85 -36.34
N GLN A 130 52.60 -20.65 -36.31
CA GLN A 130 53.96 -20.43 -36.79
C GLN A 130 55.00 -21.29 -36.05
N LEU A 131 54.93 -21.37 -34.72
CA LEU A 131 55.83 -22.19 -33.91
C LEU A 131 55.67 -23.69 -34.23
N HIS A 132 54.44 -24.17 -34.41
CA HIS A 132 54.20 -25.56 -34.84
C HIS A 132 54.72 -25.82 -36.25
N ALA A 133 54.50 -24.92 -37.22
CA ALA A 133 55.03 -25.03 -38.57
C ALA A 133 56.58 -25.01 -38.60
N ALA A 134 57.21 -24.15 -37.80
CA ALA A 134 58.67 -24.09 -37.66
C ALA A 134 59.24 -25.37 -37.02
N ARG A 135 58.61 -25.86 -35.93
CA ARG A 135 58.96 -27.14 -35.30
C ARG A 135 58.81 -28.32 -36.26
N GLN A 136 57.75 -28.36 -37.07
CA GLN A 136 57.55 -29.38 -38.09
C GLN A 136 58.66 -29.31 -39.15
N LYS A 137 58.96 -28.15 -39.73
CA LYS A 137 60.05 -27.99 -40.72
C LYS A 137 61.40 -28.47 -40.18
N LEU A 138 61.74 -28.09 -38.93
CA LEU A 138 62.97 -28.53 -38.27
C LEU A 138 62.98 -30.03 -37.96
N HIS A 139 61.83 -30.63 -37.61
CA HIS A 139 61.73 -32.08 -37.42
C HIS A 139 61.93 -32.84 -38.74
N HIS A 140 61.32 -32.39 -39.84
CA HIS A 140 61.55 -32.96 -41.17
C HIS A 140 63.03 -32.87 -41.57
N GLN A 141 63.68 -31.72 -41.36
CA GLN A 141 65.11 -31.55 -41.63
C GLN A 141 65.97 -32.52 -40.80
N ARG A 142 65.69 -32.70 -39.50
CA ARG A 142 66.38 -33.68 -38.65
C ARG A 142 66.16 -35.12 -39.11
N MET A 143 64.96 -35.47 -39.56
CA MET A 143 64.66 -36.79 -40.10
C MET A 143 65.40 -37.05 -41.42
N GLN A 144 65.44 -36.07 -42.32
CA GLN A 144 66.24 -36.13 -43.55
C GLN A 144 67.74 -36.26 -43.26
N GLN A 145 68.28 -35.46 -42.32
CA GLN A 145 69.68 -35.57 -41.90
C GLN A 145 69.99 -36.96 -41.32
N ARG A 146 69.11 -37.49 -40.48
CA ARG A 146 69.25 -38.84 -39.92
C ARG A 146 69.19 -39.91 -41.01
N GLN A 147 68.32 -39.75 -42.01
CA GLN A 147 68.25 -40.66 -43.16
C GLN A 147 69.53 -40.60 -44.01
N VAL A 148 70.05 -39.41 -44.30
CA VAL A 148 71.33 -39.21 -45.03
C VAL A 148 72.52 -39.79 -44.24
N LEU A 149 72.56 -39.62 -42.91
CA LEU A 149 73.59 -40.23 -42.06
C LEU A 149 73.50 -41.76 -42.05
N LEU A 150 72.29 -42.32 -41.99
CA LEU A 150 72.08 -43.77 -42.09
C LEU A 150 72.48 -44.31 -43.47
N SER A 151 72.11 -43.63 -44.56
CA SER A 151 72.55 -43.98 -45.92
C SER A 151 74.07 -43.92 -46.06
N ARG A 152 74.73 -42.90 -45.47
CA ARG A 152 76.19 -42.77 -45.48
C ARG A 152 76.88 -43.88 -44.68
N ALA A 153 76.35 -44.24 -43.50
CA ALA A 153 76.83 -45.37 -42.72
C ALA A 153 76.67 -46.70 -43.49
N ASN A 154 75.53 -46.91 -44.17
CA ASN A 154 75.29 -48.10 -45.00
C ASN A 154 76.24 -48.18 -46.21
N SER A 155 76.70 -47.04 -46.74
CA SER A 155 77.68 -46.99 -47.84
C SER A 155 79.14 -47.21 -47.43
N GLN A 156 79.43 -47.32 -46.12
CA GLN A 156 80.77 -47.64 -45.58
C GLN A 156 80.83 -49.01 -44.90
N GLY A 157 79.75 -49.80 -44.98
CA GLY A 157 79.63 -51.14 -44.38
C GLY A 157 80.09 -52.28 -45.29
N ALA A 158 81.29 -52.21 -45.89
CA ALA A 158 81.81 -53.29 -46.72
C ALA A 158 83.35 -53.36 -46.82
N GLN A 159 84.05 -53.67 -45.72
CA GLN A 159 85.15 -54.66 -45.67
C GLN A 159 85.86 -54.75 -44.30
N TYR A 160 85.95 -55.98 -43.77
CA TYR A 160 86.78 -56.47 -42.65
C TYR A 160 86.61 -55.78 -41.26
N GLY A 161 86.80 -56.44 -40.11
CA GLY A 161 87.12 -57.85 -39.85
C GLY A 161 87.98 -58.01 -38.59
N ALA A 162 87.39 -58.55 -37.52
CA ALA A 162 88.01 -58.90 -36.22
C ALA A 162 88.56 -57.74 -35.34
N GLY A 163 88.33 -57.85 -34.03
CA GLY A 163 88.75 -56.87 -33.02
C GLY A 163 87.93 -57.03 -31.74
N GLU A 164 88.44 -57.83 -30.80
CA GLU A 164 87.73 -58.22 -29.58
C GLU A 164 87.77 -57.13 -28.48
N ASN A 165 87.04 -57.39 -27.39
CA ASN A 165 87.15 -56.79 -26.05
C ASN A 165 86.29 -55.58 -25.66
N SER A 166 85.10 -55.93 -25.14
CA SER A 166 84.78 -55.82 -23.70
C SER A 166 84.16 -54.54 -23.11
N VAL A 167 83.44 -54.79 -22.01
CA VAL A 167 82.88 -53.87 -20.99
C VAL A 167 81.71 -52.97 -21.40
N SER A 168 80.51 -53.47 -21.11
CA SER A 168 79.30 -52.67 -20.84
C SER A 168 79.45 -51.79 -19.60
N PRO A 169 78.99 -50.52 -19.65
CA PRO A 169 78.53 -49.79 -18.47
C PRO A 169 77.01 -49.55 -18.56
N HIS A 170 76.27 -50.52 -18.04
CA HIS A 170 75.28 -50.33 -16.97
C HIS A 170 74.47 -49.01 -16.97
N LEU A 171 73.18 -49.11 -17.27
CA LEU A 171 72.15 -48.10 -16.99
C LEU A 171 72.20 -47.61 -15.53
N PRO A 172 72.20 -46.29 -15.26
CA PRO A 172 71.67 -45.75 -14.02
C PRO A 172 70.16 -45.51 -14.21
N SER A 173 69.36 -46.55 -13.96
CA SER A 173 67.98 -46.32 -13.50
C SER A 173 68.07 -45.71 -12.12
N GLY A 174 67.97 -44.38 -12.03
CA GLY A 174 68.32 -43.62 -10.84
C GLY A 174 67.34 -42.50 -10.55
N ALA A 175 66.66 -42.62 -9.40
CA ALA A 175 65.88 -41.58 -8.73
C ALA A 175 64.73 -40.94 -9.56
N SER A 176 63.56 -41.60 -9.52
CA SER A 176 62.29 -40.87 -9.50
C SER A 176 62.35 -39.75 -8.44
N PRO A 177 61.99 -38.50 -8.74
CA PRO A 177 61.86 -37.48 -7.71
C PRO A 177 60.72 -37.89 -6.77
N SER A 178 61.10 -38.23 -5.54
CA SER A 178 60.18 -38.47 -4.44
C SER A 178 59.25 -37.26 -4.28
N SER A 179 57.99 -37.40 -4.68
CA SER A 179 56.97 -36.39 -4.43
C SER A 179 56.85 -36.15 -2.93
N PRO A 180 56.91 -34.91 -2.43
CA PRO A 180 56.62 -34.63 -1.04
C PRO A 180 55.12 -34.84 -0.83
N VAL A 181 54.73 -36.05 -0.42
CA VAL A 181 53.37 -36.38 0.03
C VAL A 181 53.15 -35.71 1.39
N VAL A 182 52.94 -34.40 1.36
CA VAL A 182 52.44 -33.62 2.49
C VAL A 182 51.00 -34.09 2.74
N LYS A 183 50.85 -35.07 3.62
CA LYS A 183 49.54 -35.49 4.13
C LYS A 183 48.84 -34.26 4.71
N PRO A 184 47.68 -33.82 4.18
CA PRO A 184 46.94 -32.72 4.80
C PRO A 184 46.41 -33.21 6.14
N LYS A 185 47.00 -32.71 7.23
CA LYS A 185 46.56 -32.98 8.60
C LYS A 185 45.14 -32.44 8.76
N ARG A 186 44.13 -33.32 8.78
CA ARG A 186 42.71 -33.00 9.05
C ARG A 186 42.59 -32.31 10.41
N LYS A 187 42.75 -30.99 10.43
CA LYS A 187 42.18 -30.11 11.46
C LYS A 187 40.79 -29.71 10.96
N ASN A 188 39.75 -30.39 11.46
CA ASN A 188 38.38 -29.92 11.30
C ASN A 188 38.21 -28.63 12.12
N ALA A 189 38.56 -27.49 11.53
CA ALA A 189 38.29 -26.17 12.07
C ALA A 189 37.41 -25.40 11.09
N ARG A 190 36.11 -25.34 11.40
CA ARG A 190 35.08 -24.43 10.84
C ARG A 190 35.36 -23.87 9.43
N ALA A 191 35.21 -24.70 8.41
CA ALA A 191 35.24 -24.27 7.01
C ALA A 191 33.84 -23.92 6.43
N ALA A 192 32.84 -23.71 7.29
CA ALA A 192 31.44 -23.47 6.89
C ALA A 192 31.05 -21.98 6.78
N SER A 193 31.92 -21.04 7.18
CA SER A 193 31.55 -19.62 7.38
C SER A 193 32.22 -18.62 6.43
N ARG A 194 32.93 -19.08 5.39
CA ARG A 194 33.60 -18.19 4.40
C ARG A 194 32.96 -18.19 3.00
N ALA A 195 32.13 -19.18 2.67
CA ALA A 195 31.42 -19.22 1.39
C ALA A 195 30.26 -18.20 1.28
N GLU A 196 29.69 -17.82 2.42
CA GLU A 196 28.52 -16.94 2.51
C GLU A 196 28.90 -15.46 2.33
N ARG A 197 30.03 -15.04 2.92
CA ARG A 197 30.50 -13.64 2.97
C ARG A 197 31.04 -13.07 1.64
N ALA A 198 30.90 -13.80 0.54
CA ALA A 198 31.25 -13.36 -0.81
C ALA A 198 30.04 -12.97 -1.67
N ARG A 199 28.81 -13.11 -1.14
CA ARG A 199 27.55 -12.71 -1.81
C ARG A 199 26.81 -11.57 -1.11
N GLU A 200 27.43 -10.98 -0.08
CA GLU A 200 26.83 -9.96 0.80
C GLU A 200 26.92 -8.52 0.22
N CYS A 201 27.57 -8.35 -0.94
CA CYS A 201 27.76 -7.04 -1.60
C CYS A 201 26.63 -6.63 -2.56
N VAL A 202 25.53 -7.39 -2.60
CA VAL A 202 24.26 -6.96 -3.21
C VAL A 202 23.20 -7.11 -2.13
N PRO A 203 22.47 -6.04 -1.76
CA PRO A 203 21.25 -6.21 -0.98
C PRO A 203 20.34 -7.15 -1.75
N MET A 204 20.17 -8.38 -1.26
CA MET A 204 19.08 -9.24 -1.67
C MET A 204 17.81 -8.69 -1.03
N GLU A 205 17.37 -7.54 -1.53
CA GLU A 205 16.00 -7.10 -1.38
C GLU A 205 15.16 -8.23 -1.95
N ARG A 206 14.55 -9.01 -1.05
CA ARG A 206 13.59 -10.03 -1.41
C ARG A 206 12.41 -9.25 -1.95
N VAL A 207 12.38 -9.08 -3.28
CA VAL A 207 11.22 -8.58 -4.00
C VAL A 207 10.12 -9.60 -3.78
N MET A 208 9.42 -9.43 -2.67
CA MET A 208 8.09 -9.98 -2.51
C MET A 208 7.29 -9.32 -3.63
N GLY A 209 6.81 -10.14 -4.56
CA GLY A 209 5.85 -9.66 -5.55
C GLY A 209 4.67 -8.99 -4.83
N PRO A 210 3.90 -8.15 -5.53
CA PRO A 210 2.72 -7.52 -4.94
C PRO A 210 1.92 -8.57 -4.18
N ALA A 211 1.68 -8.30 -2.89
CA ALA A 211 1.01 -9.25 -2.01
C ALA A 211 -0.28 -9.71 -2.68
N GLU A 212 -0.49 -11.03 -2.68
CA GLU A 212 -1.67 -11.63 -3.28
C GLU A 212 -2.92 -10.89 -2.76
N PRO A 213 -3.81 -10.39 -3.63
CA PRO A 213 -4.91 -9.55 -3.20
C PRO A 213 -5.80 -10.31 -2.21
N THR A 214 -5.68 -9.99 -0.93
CA THR A 214 -6.59 -10.49 0.10
C THR A 214 -8.00 -10.19 -0.38
N ALA A 215 -8.84 -11.23 -0.51
CA ALA A 215 -10.21 -11.08 -0.94
C ALA A 215 -10.89 -9.99 -0.11
N MET A 216 -11.55 -9.04 -0.79
CA MET A 216 -12.23 -7.94 -0.11
C MET A 216 -13.25 -8.50 0.89
N PRO A 217 -13.31 -7.98 2.13
CA PRO A 217 -14.32 -8.41 3.08
C PRO A 217 -15.70 -8.15 2.50
N ASP A 218 -16.59 -9.13 2.63
CA ASP A 218 -17.91 -9.14 2.01
C ASP A 218 -18.69 -7.82 2.30
N PRO A 219 -19.04 -7.03 1.27
CA PRO A 219 -19.75 -5.77 1.45
C PRO A 219 -21.16 -5.97 2.03
N ALA A 220 -21.77 -7.16 1.94
CA ALA A 220 -23.08 -7.44 2.53
C ALA A 220 -23.11 -7.23 4.05
N LEU A 221 -21.96 -7.38 4.74
CA LEU A 221 -21.82 -7.11 6.18
C LEU A 221 -22.14 -5.65 6.57
N PHE A 222 -22.13 -4.72 5.61
CA PHE A 222 -22.49 -3.30 5.81
C PHE A 222 -23.93 -2.98 5.37
N LEU A 223 -24.56 -3.86 4.57
CA LEU A 223 -25.91 -3.65 4.01
C LEU A 223 -27.02 -4.16 4.92
N HIS A 224 -26.69 -4.98 5.92
CA HIS A 224 -27.65 -5.41 6.94
C HIS A 224 -27.70 -4.39 8.10
N PRO A 225 -28.86 -3.79 8.40
CA PRO A 225 -29.03 -2.99 9.60
C PRO A 225 -28.66 -3.82 10.82
N ARG A 226 -27.66 -3.36 11.60
CA ARG A 226 -27.14 -4.04 12.79
C ARG A 226 -28.23 -4.20 13.85
N ARG A 227 -29.07 -5.23 13.74
CA ARG A 227 -29.89 -5.71 14.84
C ARG A 227 -28.94 -6.23 15.91
N HIS A 228 -28.81 -5.46 16.99
CA HIS A 228 -27.91 -5.74 18.10
C HIS A 228 -28.14 -7.16 18.65
N ARG A 229 -27.32 -8.12 18.22
CA ARG A 229 -27.34 -9.47 18.80
C ARG A 229 -26.72 -9.40 20.19
N ALA A 230 -27.57 -9.40 21.21
CA ALA A 230 -27.13 -9.45 22.59
C ALA A 230 -26.47 -10.80 22.90
N ARG A 231 -25.33 -10.76 23.60
CA ARG A 231 -24.56 -11.90 24.15
C ARG A 231 -23.86 -12.77 23.10
N SER A 232 -22.72 -13.41 23.40
CA SER A 232 -22.19 -13.79 24.72
C SER A 232 -20.69 -13.48 24.90
N ARG A 233 -20.27 -13.33 26.17
CA ARG A 233 -18.86 -13.50 26.60
C ARG A 233 -18.50 -15.01 26.62
N HIS A 234 -17.24 -15.31 26.93
CA HIS A 234 -16.56 -16.63 26.87
C HIS A 234 -16.07 -16.96 25.42
N THR A 235 -14.84 -17.41 25.17
CA THR A 235 -13.72 -17.80 26.07
C THR A 235 -12.35 -17.56 25.42
N VAL A 236 -11.28 -17.54 26.23
CA VAL A 236 -9.88 -17.45 25.79
C VAL A 236 -9.30 -18.84 25.47
N ALA A 237 -8.45 -18.91 24.42
CA ALA A 237 -7.32 -19.83 24.18
C ALA A 237 -7.36 -20.82 22.98
N GLN A 238 -6.17 -20.94 22.36
CA GLN A 238 -5.60 -22.02 21.52
C GLN A 238 -5.90 -22.13 19.99
N ARG A 239 -4.88 -21.72 19.20
CA ARG A 239 -3.98 -22.59 18.38
C ARG A 239 -4.58 -23.48 17.27
N GLN A 240 -4.25 -23.12 16.02
CA GLN A 240 -4.30 -23.87 14.73
C GLN A 240 -3.63 -25.26 14.70
N PRO A 241 -3.74 -26.08 13.61
CA PRO A 241 -4.72 -26.21 12.48
C PRO A 241 -5.11 -27.73 12.27
N PRO A 242 -5.30 -28.38 11.08
CA PRO A 242 -5.68 -27.98 9.68
C PRO A 242 -6.79 -28.86 8.98
N LEU A 243 -7.12 -28.57 7.70
CA LEU A 243 -7.87 -29.40 6.68
C LEU A 243 -9.35 -29.77 7.03
N ASP A 244 -10.34 -29.82 6.12
CA ASP A 244 -10.44 -30.51 4.81
C ASP A 244 -11.45 -29.87 3.82
N LEU A 245 -11.51 -30.40 2.59
CA LEU A 245 -12.37 -29.99 1.47
C LEU A 245 -13.46 -31.05 1.17
N GLU A 246 -14.73 -30.80 1.47
CA GLU A 246 -15.89 -31.54 0.94
C GLU A 246 -17.03 -30.50 0.75
N ASN A 247 -17.31 -30.10 -0.49
CA ASN A 247 -18.42 -30.57 -1.35
C ASN A 247 -19.67 -29.68 -1.20
N GLU A 248 -20.16 -29.10 -2.31
CA GLU A 248 -21.47 -29.44 -2.94
C GLU A 248 -22.63 -29.00 -2.03
N ASP A 249 -23.47 -28.02 -2.40
CA ASP A 249 -24.30 -28.06 -3.62
C ASP A 249 -24.29 -26.77 -4.48
N GLU A 250 -24.56 -26.97 -5.77
CA GLU A 250 -24.84 -25.97 -6.80
C GLU A 250 -26.34 -25.53 -6.76
N ASP A 251 -26.68 -24.45 -7.48
CA ASP A 251 -27.92 -24.12 -8.23
C ASP A 251 -29.32 -24.61 -7.71
N GLU A 252 -30.46 -23.92 -7.82
CA GLU A 252 -30.97 -22.83 -8.68
C GLU A 252 -31.70 -21.78 -7.78
N GLU A 253 -32.44 -20.73 -8.17
CA GLU A 253 -33.33 -20.51 -9.32
C GLU A 253 -33.78 -19.01 -9.34
N GLY A 254 -34.28 -18.52 -10.47
CA GLY A 254 -35.28 -17.43 -10.47
C GLY A 254 -34.78 -15.97 -10.54
N GLY A 255 -34.23 -15.57 -11.69
CA GLY A 255 -34.37 -14.19 -12.18
C GLY A 255 -35.71 -13.97 -12.92
N VAL A 256 -35.93 -12.75 -13.44
CA VAL A 256 -37.08 -12.33 -14.29
C VAL A 256 -38.37 -12.10 -13.45
N GLU A 257 -39.10 -10.98 -13.49
CA GLU A 257 -39.07 -9.74 -14.31
C GLU A 257 -39.68 -8.54 -13.54
N GLY A 258 -39.61 -7.32 -14.07
CA GLY A 258 -40.52 -6.21 -13.70
C GLY A 258 -41.88 -6.33 -14.42
N PRO A 259 -42.64 -5.23 -14.70
CA PRO A 259 -42.29 -3.82 -14.48
C PRO A 259 -43.48 -2.86 -14.10
N VAL A 260 -43.19 -1.55 -14.10
CA VAL A 260 -44.10 -0.36 -14.24
C VAL A 260 -44.98 0.12 -13.05
N GLU A 261 -44.69 1.37 -12.66
CA GLU A 261 -45.48 2.43 -11.98
C GLU A 261 -46.82 2.81 -12.67
N PRO A 262 -47.57 3.89 -12.32
CA PRO A 262 -47.68 4.70 -11.08
C PRO A 262 -49.14 4.88 -10.59
N GLN A 263 -49.38 5.35 -9.35
CA GLN A 263 -50.46 6.34 -9.11
C GLN A 263 -50.33 7.16 -7.80
N GLU A 264 -50.67 8.45 -7.88
CA GLU A 264 -50.82 9.39 -6.75
C GLU A 264 -52.12 9.13 -5.96
N GLU A 265 -52.11 9.35 -4.62
CA GLU A 265 -52.97 10.39 -4.00
C GLU A 265 -52.73 10.64 -2.49
N ALA A 266 -52.71 11.93 -2.15
CA ALA A 266 -53.37 12.58 -0.99
C ALA A 266 -52.95 12.38 0.49
N ALA A 267 -53.19 13.46 1.24
CA ALA A 267 -53.24 13.63 2.70
C ALA A 267 -51.94 13.38 3.51
N ARG A 268 -51.21 14.42 3.92
CA ARG A 268 -51.50 15.21 5.16
C ARG A 268 -51.82 14.34 6.38
N LEU A 269 -50.96 14.37 7.40
CA LEU A 269 -51.33 14.84 8.75
C LEU A 269 -50.08 15.20 9.58
N VAL A 270 -50.23 16.23 10.40
CA VAL A 270 -49.24 16.66 11.41
C VAL A 270 -49.38 15.76 12.63
N SER A 271 -48.27 15.39 13.28
CA SER A 271 -48.32 15.05 14.70
C SER A 271 -47.02 15.44 15.41
N SER A 272 -47.18 15.97 16.62
CA SER A 272 -46.11 16.60 17.41
C SER A 272 -45.61 15.67 18.53
N ALA A 273 -44.38 15.96 18.99
CA ALA A 273 -43.81 15.71 20.31
C ALA A 273 -44.15 14.43 21.10
N ALA A 274 -43.10 13.67 21.44
CA ALA A 274 -43.05 12.85 22.65
C ALA A 274 -41.61 12.71 23.20
N VAL A 275 -41.27 13.54 24.18
CA VAL A 275 -40.17 13.37 25.16
C VAL A 275 -40.87 13.03 26.47
N PRO A 276 -40.51 11.96 27.22
CA PRO A 276 -39.61 12.12 28.40
C PRO A 276 -38.93 10.80 28.85
N PRO A 277 -38.35 10.68 30.08
CA PRO A 277 -37.67 11.69 30.91
C PRO A 277 -36.21 11.30 31.24
N ALA A 278 -35.45 12.24 31.82
CA ALA A 278 -34.25 11.92 32.60
C ALA A 278 -34.61 11.39 34.00
N ALA A 279 -33.74 10.59 34.60
CA ALA A 279 -33.84 10.18 36.00
C ALA A 279 -32.48 10.36 36.70
N GLU A 280 -32.47 11.13 37.80
CA GLU A 280 -31.32 11.31 38.68
C GLU A 280 -31.11 10.09 39.59
N ALA A 281 -29.85 9.74 39.90
CA ALA A 281 -29.50 9.01 41.12
C ALA A 281 -28.04 9.30 41.55
N LYS A 282 -27.86 9.50 42.86
CA LYS A 282 -26.64 9.96 43.57
C LYS A 282 -25.57 8.88 43.81
N ALA A 283 -24.38 9.35 44.20
CA ALA A 283 -23.30 8.67 44.96
C ALA A 283 -22.55 7.53 44.23
N ASP A 284 -21.26 7.28 44.48
CA ASP A 284 -20.31 7.82 45.51
C ASP A 284 -19.21 8.71 44.90
#